data_AF-A0A7S3YGZ6-F1
#
_entry.id   AF-A0A7S3YGZ6-F1
#
_cell.length_a   1.000
_cell.length_b   1.000
_cell.length_c   1.000
_cell.angle_alpha   90.00
_cell.angle_beta   90.00
_cell.angle_gamma   90.00
#
_symmetry.space_group_name_H-M   'P 1'
#
loop_
_entity.id
_entity.type
_entity.pdbx_description
1 polymer ?
#
loop_
_entity_poly.entity_id
_entity_poly.type
_entity_poly.pdbx_seq_one_letter_code
_entity_poly.pdbx_strand_id
1 'polypeptide(L)'
;MAAQPMLAHLLKSCQRAAGGGMQCFEVLGFDIMIDKDFKPWLVEVNHSPSFSVDSLLDHEIKLSLVSDTMRLLCIKGNDRKKHQKKAQAQAQQRLYGNRFKPVSKTCRSEAWMTYKKWEREHKGNYQVIFPPEDTREYNVFSQEGHSTENPDYAEPDIFNETQEQAAEITATYAHILDSSARLFQATAVSPHSGLGGLG
;
A
#
# COMPACT_ATOMS: atom_id res chain seq x y z
N MET A 1 3.42 13.22 -10.75
CA MET A 1 2.54 13.49 -9.58
C MET A 1 1.66 14.73 -9.72
N ALA A 2 1.62 15.39 -10.88
CA ALA A 2 0.81 16.60 -11.09
C ALA A 2 -0.71 16.43 -10.79
N ALA A 3 -1.26 15.23 -11.00
CA ALA A 3 -2.68 14.97 -10.79
C ALA A 3 -3.05 14.52 -9.36
N GLN A 4 -2.09 14.05 -8.55
CA GLN A 4 -2.34 13.45 -7.24
C GLN A 4 -3.09 14.39 -6.26
N PRO A 5 -2.68 15.66 -6.07
CA PRO A 5 -3.35 16.53 -5.09
C PRO A 5 -4.79 16.84 -5.51
N MET A 6 -5.01 17.11 -6.80
CA MET A 6 -6.36 17.35 -7.35
C MET A 6 -7.26 16.12 -7.19
N LEU A 7 -6.77 14.93 -7.55
CA LEU A 7 -7.53 13.68 -7.44
C LEU A 7 -7.82 13.33 -5.97
N ALA A 8 -6.85 13.50 -5.08
CA ALA A 8 -7.03 13.26 -3.65
C ALA A 8 -8.13 14.16 -3.09
N HIS A 9 -8.12 15.45 -3.43
CA HIS A 9 -9.14 16.39 -3.00
C HIS A 9 -10.55 16.03 -3.52
N LEU A 10 -10.67 15.71 -4.82
CA LEU A 10 -11.93 15.30 -5.44
C LEU A 10 -12.49 14.02 -4.81
N LEU A 11 -11.64 13.00 -4.64
CA LEU A 11 -12.04 11.74 -4.02
C LEU A 11 -12.49 11.95 -2.58
N LYS A 12 -11.75 12.73 -1.78
CA LYS A 12 -12.15 13.08 -0.39
C LYS A 12 -13.51 13.77 -0.35
N SER A 13 -13.75 14.70 -1.27
CA SER A 13 -15.00 15.45 -1.37
C SER A 13 -16.19 14.57 -1.75
N CYS A 14 -15.97 13.53 -2.56
CA CYS A 14 -16.99 12.55 -2.94
C CYS A 14 -17.22 11.45 -1.88
N GLN A 15 -16.25 11.21 -0.99
CA GLN A 15 -16.25 10.07 -0.06
C GLN A 15 -17.02 10.28 1.26
N ARG A 16 -17.97 11.23 1.31
CA ARG A 16 -18.65 11.71 2.53
C ARG A 16 -19.37 10.66 3.41
N ALA A 17 -19.45 9.39 3.00
CA ALA A 17 -20.17 8.35 3.74
C ALA A 17 -19.54 6.95 3.75
N ALA A 18 -18.45 6.69 3.04
CA ALA A 18 -17.95 5.33 2.84
C ALA A 18 -16.70 5.06 3.67
N GLY A 19 -16.81 4.11 4.60
CA GLY A 19 -15.73 3.79 5.53
C GLY A 19 -14.52 3.14 4.84
N GLY A 20 -13.49 3.94 4.56
CA GLY A 20 -12.07 3.58 4.63
C GLY A 20 -11.49 2.68 3.54
N GLY A 21 -12.17 2.46 2.41
CA GLY A 21 -11.65 1.68 1.28
C GLY A 21 -11.41 2.52 0.01
N MET A 22 -10.50 2.06 -0.85
CA MET A 22 -10.39 2.57 -2.22
C MET A 22 -11.67 2.22 -2.98
N GLN A 23 -12.35 3.23 -3.50
CA GLN A 23 -13.66 3.10 -4.17
C GLN A 23 -13.60 3.24 -5.68
N CYS A 24 -12.46 3.72 -6.17
CA CYS A 24 -12.24 4.02 -7.57
C CYS A 24 -10.97 3.31 -8.03
N PHE A 25 -10.99 2.84 -9.26
CA PHE A 25 -9.85 2.36 -10.00
C PHE A 25 -9.98 2.86 -11.43
N GLU A 26 -8.86 2.93 -12.14
CA GLU A 26 -8.82 3.38 -13.52
C GLU A 26 -7.73 2.62 -14.27
N VAL A 27 -8.01 2.25 -15.52
CA VAL A 27 -7.02 1.70 -16.45
C VAL A 27 -6.69 2.81 -17.44
N LEU A 28 -5.47 3.32 -17.37
CA LEU A 28 -4.97 4.38 -18.25
C LEU A 28 -4.19 3.78 -19.42
N GLY A 29 -4.38 4.33 -20.61
CA GLY A 29 -3.52 4.07 -21.77
C GLY A 29 -2.39 5.09 -21.81
N PHE A 30 -1.14 4.62 -21.88
CA PHE A 30 0.02 5.51 -22.03
C PHE A 30 0.60 5.33 -23.42
N ASP A 31 0.66 6.42 -24.17
CA ASP A 31 1.25 6.44 -25.50
C ASP A 31 2.70 6.91 -25.37
N ILE A 32 3.63 5.97 -25.57
CA ILE A 32 5.06 6.18 -25.36
C ILE A 32 5.79 6.06 -26.69
N MET A 33 6.55 7.10 -27.05
CA MET A 33 7.45 7.08 -28.19
C MET A 33 8.87 6.75 -27.72
N ILE A 34 9.56 5.85 -28.43
CA ILE A 34 10.96 5.50 -28.14
C ILE A 34 11.84 6.12 -29.22
N ASP A 35 12.85 6.90 -28.81
CA ASP A 35 13.80 7.51 -29.74
C ASP A 35 14.96 6.56 -30.13
N LYS A 36 15.86 7.06 -30.99
CA LYS A 36 17.04 6.31 -31.48
C LYS A 36 18.04 5.93 -30.37
N ASP A 37 17.99 6.62 -29.23
CA ASP A 37 18.85 6.42 -28.08
C ASP A 37 18.13 5.59 -27.00
N PHE A 38 17.01 4.94 -27.36
CA PHE A 38 16.15 4.14 -26.49
C PHE A 38 15.53 4.91 -25.31
N LYS A 39 15.43 6.23 -25.42
CA LYS A 39 14.78 7.04 -24.40
C LYS A 39 13.26 7.06 -24.64
N PRO A 40 12.45 6.73 -23.61
CA PRO A 40 11.00 6.83 -23.71
C PRO A 40 10.54 8.27 -23.51
N TRP A 41 9.61 8.71 -24.34
CA TRP A 41 8.96 10.00 -24.29
C TRP A 41 7.45 9.80 -24.19
N LEU A 42 6.84 10.35 -23.13
CA LEU A 42 5.38 10.32 -22.97
C LEU A 42 4.75 11.30 -23.96
N VAL A 43 3.85 10.79 -24.80
CA VAL A 43 3.12 11.58 -25.79
C VAL A 43 1.79 12.04 -25.20
N GLU A 44 0.98 11.08 -24.73
CA GLU A 44 -0.31 11.35 -24.12
C GLU A 44 -0.70 10.27 -23.10
N VAL A 45 -1.69 10.62 -22.28
CA VAL A 45 -2.34 9.70 -21.34
C VAL A 45 -3.83 9.68 -21.65
N ASN A 46 -4.32 8.49 -21.99
CA ASN A 46 -5.70 8.24 -22.37
C ASN A 46 -6.50 7.71 -21.19
N HIS A 47 -7.55 8.45 -20.80
CA HIS A 47 -8.51 8.05 -19.77
C HIS A 47 -9.53 6.99 -20.24
N SER A 48 -9.59 6.73 -21.55
CA SER A 48 -10.50 5.76 -22.14
C SER A 48 -9.83 5.00 -23.28
N PRO A 49 -8.83 4.12 -22.98
CA PRO A 49 -8.17 3.32 -24.00
C PRO A 49 -9.15 2.37 -24.70
N SER A 50 -8.88 2.06 -25.97
CA SER A 50 -9.77 1.20 -26.78
C SER A 50 -9.66 -0.28 -26.38
N PHE A 51 -10.80 -0.87 -26.02
CA PHE A 51 -10.95 -2.32 -25.77
C PHE A 51 -11.54 -3.09 -26.96
N SER A 52 -11.66 -2.47 -28.14
CA SER A 52 -12.03 -3.18 -29.37
C SER A 52 -11.00 -4.26 -29.71
N VAL A 53 -11.45 -5.39 -30.24
CA VAL A 53 -10.61 -6.54 -30.57
C VAL A 53 -10.62 -6.73 -32.08
N ASP A 54 -9.59 -6.25 -32.75
CA ASP A 54 -9.47 -6.31 -34.22
C ASP A 54 -8.51 -7.43 -34.67
N SER A 55 -7.72 -7.97 -33.74
CA SER A 55 -6.80 -9.08 -33.98
C SER A 55 -6.78 -10.10 -32.83
N LEU A 56 -6.24 -11.30 -33.09
CA LEU A 56 -6.03 -12.31 -32.03
C LEU A 56 -5.05 -11.81 -30.95
N LEU A 57 -4.06 -11.01 -31.34
CA LEU A 57 -3.13 -10.41 -30.39
C LEU A 57 -3.83 -9.40 -29.47
N ASP A 58 -4.71 -8.55 -30.03
CA ASP A 58 -5.52 -7.65 -29.22
C ASP A 58 -6.37 -8.42 -28.22
N HIS A 59 -6.97 -9.52 -28.66
CA HIS A 59 -7.77 -10.37 -27.80
C HIS A 59 -6.94 -10.88 -26.62
N GLU A 60 -5.78 -11.48 -26.88
CA GLU A 60 -4.91 -12.05 -25.85
C GLU A 60 -4.46 -10.99 -24.83
N ILE A 61 -3.94 -9.86 -25.31
CA ILE A 61 -3.43 -8.80 -24.45
C ILE A 61 -4.56 -8.14 -23.65
N LYS A 62 -5.65 -7.72 -24.33
CA LYS A 62 -6.73 -6.96 -23.69
C LYS A 62 -7.55 -7.84 -22.74
N LEU A 63 -7.78 -9.10 -23.07
CA LEU A 63 -8.45 -10.03 -22.17
C LEU A 63 -7.61 -10.30 -20.93
N SER A 64 -6.30 -10.53 -21.09
CA SER A 64 -5.38 -10.70 -19.94
C SER A 64 -5.39 -9.46 -19.05
N LEU A 65 -5.31 -8.26 -19.65
CA LEU A 65 -5.36 -6.99 -18.93
C LEU A 65 -6.63 -6.87 -18.08
N VAL A 66 -7.82 -7.06 -18.69
CA VAL A 66 -9.10 -6.94 -17.99
C VAL A 66 -9.25 -8.00 -16.91
N SER A 67 -8.86 -9.25 -17.20
CA SER A 67 -8.91 -10.37 -16.25
C SER A 67 -8.06 -10.12 -15.02
N ASP A 68 -6.80 -9.70 -15.21
CA ASP A 68 -5.88 -9.42 -14.11
C ASP A 68 -6.34 -8.19 -13.32
N THR A 69 -6.89 -7.17 -13.99
CA THR A 69 -7.48 -5.99 -13.34
C THR A 69 -8.61 -6.40 -12.40
N MET A 70 -9.59 -7.17 -12.89
CA MET A 70 -10.74 -7.61 -12.08
C MET A 70 -10.30 -8.49 -10.90
N ARG A 71 -9.24 -9.29 -11.08
CA ARG A 71 -8.65 -10.09 -10.00
C ARG A 71 -8.01 -9.22 -8.91
N LEU A 72 -7.26 -8.19 -9.31
CA LEU A 72 -6.63 -7.24 -8.39
C LEU A 72 -7.64 -6.47 -7.54
N LEU A 73 -8.76 -6.06 -8.14
CA LEU A 73 -9.81 -5.31 -7.45
C LEU A 73 -10.48 -6.07 -6.29
N CYS A 74 -10.34 -7.40 -6.25
CA CYS A 74 -10.85 -8.25 -5.17
C CYS A 74 -12.35 -8.02 -4.86
N ILE A 75 -13.18 -7.77 -5.89
CA ILE A 75 -14.61 -7.52 -5.70
C ILE A 75 -15.30 -8.86 -5.40
N LYS A 76 -15.89 -8.98 -4.20
CA LYS A 76 -16.59 -10.19 -3.74
C LYS A 76 -18.09 -10.00 -3.87
N GLY A 77 -18.81 -11.06 -4.24
CA GLY A 77 -20.27 -11.00 -4.42
C GLY A 77 -21.05 -10.54 -3.17
N ASN A 78 -20.48 -10.66 -1.97
CA ASN A 78 -21.11 -10.23 -0.71
C ASN A 78 -20.74 -8.80 -0.26
N ASP A 79 -19.88 -8.08 -0.98
CA ASP A 79 -19.38 -6.77 -0.56
C ASP A 79 -20.51 -5.74 -0.43
N ARG A 80 -21.48 -5.76 -1.34
CA ARG A 80 -22.68 -4.91 -1.27
C ARG A 80 -23.45 -5.12 0.04
N LYS A 81 -23.73 -6.37 0.40
CA LYS A 81 -24.47 -6.72 1.63
C LYS A 81 -23.67 -6.31 2.87
N LYS A 82 -22.35 -6.54 2.86
CA LYS A 82 -21.45 -6.14 3.95
C LYS A 82 -21.43 -4.62 4.13
N HIS A 83 -21.34 -3.87 3.03
CA HIS A 83 -21.35 -2.41 3.05
C HIS A 83 -22.68 -1.84 3.54
N GLN A 84 -23.81 -2.41 3.10
CA GLN A 84 -25.14 -2.01 3.58
C GLN A 84 -25.31 -2.25 5.09
N LYS A 85 -24.89 -3.42 5.59
CA LYS A 85 -24.93 -3.71 7.04
C LYS A 85 -24.04 -2.74 7.84
N LYS A 86 -22.83 -2.44 7.34
CA LYS A 86 -21.92 -1.47 7.96
C LYS A 86 -22.54 -0.07 8.00
N ALA A 87 -23.15 0.37 6.90
CA ALA A 87 -23.83 1.67 6.82
C ALA A 87 -25.03 1.74 7.77
N GLN A 88 -25.84 0.67 7.85
CA GLN A 88 -26.97 0.59 8.79
C GLN A 88 -26.49 0.66 10.25
N ALA A 89 -25.45 -0.11 10.60
CA ALA A 89 -24.88 -0.08 11.94
C ALA A 89 -24.31 1.31 12.29
N GLN A 90 -23.62 1.96 11.35
CA GLN A 90 -23.10 3.33 11.53
C GLN A 90 -24.22 4.35 11.68
N ALA A 91 -25.31 4.22 10.91
CA ALA A 91 -26.49 5.09 11.04
C ALA A 91 -27.18 4.91 12.40
N GLN A 92 -27.36 3.66 12.86
CA GLN A 92 -27.91 3.37 14.18
C GLN A 92 -27.03 3.92 15.30
N GLN A 93 -25.71 3.80 15.18
CA GLN A 93 -24.77 4.37 16.14
C GLN A 93 -24.83 5.90 16.19
N ARG A 94 -25.03 6.58 15.05
CA ARG A 94 -25.21 8.05 15.02
C ARG A 94 -26.49 8.51 15.71
N LEU A 95 -27.56 7.72 15.60
CA LEU A 95 -28.87 8.05 16.16
C LEU A 95 -28.97 7.74 17.66
N TYR A 96 -28.38 6.64 18.11
CA TYR A 96 -28.59 6.11 19.47
C TYR A 96 -27.30 5.95 20.30
N GLY A 97 -26.12 6.23 19.73
CA GLY A 97 -24.85 6.07 20.42
C GLY A 97 -24.54 7.21 21.37
N ASN A 98 -24.22 6.90 22.63
CA ASN A 98 -23.60 7.84 23.56
C ASN A 98 -22.27 8.36 22.97
N ARG A 99 -22.01 9.65 23.16
CA ARG A 99 -20.93 10.42 22.49
C ARG A 99 -19.57 9.71 22.46
N PHE A 100 -19.01 9.63 21.24
CA PHE A 100 -17.62 9.38 20.82
C PHE A 100 -16.88 8.16 21.42
N LYS A 101 -16.78 7.10 20.61
CA LYS A 101 -15.54 6.29 20.59
C LYS A 101 -14.67 6.82 19.44
N PRO A 102 -13.44 7.31 19.70
CA PRO A 102 -12.53 7.68 18.62
C PRO A 102 -12.35 6.48 17.69
N VAL A 103 -12.40 6.71 16.37
CA VAL A 103 -12.08 5.68 15.38
C VAL A 103 -10.64 5.25 15.67
N SER A 104 -10.42 3.99 16.08
CA SER A 104 -9.07 3.52 16.32
C SER A 104 -8.33 3.44 14.98
N LYS A 105 -7.14 4.03 14.90
CA LYS A 105 -6.28 4.00 13.71
C LYS A 105 -5.94 2.56 13.28
N THR A 106 -6.00 1.60 14.20
CA THR A 106 -5.69 0.18 14.00
C THR A 106 -6.58 -0.55 12.99
N CYS A 107 -7.85 -0.18 12.84
CA CYS A 107 -8.74 -0.89 11.89
C CYS A 107 -8.37 -0.62 10.41
N ARG A 108 -7.74 0.53 10.13
CA ARG A 108 -7.30 0.88 8.77
C ARG A 108 -6.02 0.15 8.37
N SER A 109 -5.10 -0.07 9.31
CA SER A 109 -3.83 -0.77 9.03
C SER A 109 -4.04 -2.25 8.72
N GLU A 110 -4.90 -2.96 9.45
CA GLU A 110 -5.20 -4.38 9.19
C GLU A 110 -5.84 -4.62 7.81
N ALA A 111 -6.80 -3.77 7.43
CA ALA A 111 -7.45 -3.83 6.13
C ALA A 111 -6.45 -3.57 4.99
N TRP A 112 -5.55 -2.60 5.16
CA TRP A 112 -4.48 -2.30 4.22
C TRP A 112 -3.49 -3.46 4.06
N MET A 113 -3.06 -4.08 5.16
CA MET A 113 -2.16 -5.23 5.12
C MET A 113 -2.79 -6.44 4.43
N THR A 114 -4.08 -6.65 4.65
CA THR A 114 -4.85 -7.69 3.96
C THR A 114 -4.92 -7.42 2.45
N TYR A 115 -5.19 -6.17 2.05
CA TYR A 115 -5.18 -5.76 0.65
C TYR A 115 -3.80 -5.92 0.01
N LYS A 116 -2.73 -5.46 0.67
CA LYS A 116 -1.35 -5.61 0.18
C LYS A 116 -0.92 -7.06 0.03
N LYS A 117 -1.36 -7.94 0.92
CA LYS A 117 -1.15 -9.38 0.76
C LYS A 117 -1.86 -9.91 -0.48
N TRP A 118 -3.14 -9.57 -0.65
CA TRP A 118 -3.92 -9.95 -1.84
C TRP A 118 -3.26 -9.47 -3.15
N GLU A 119 -2.89 -8.19 -3.21
CA GLU A 119 -2.23 -7.55 -4.35
C GLU A 119 -0.97 -8.33 -4.77
N ARG A 120 -0.11 -8.71 -3.82
CA ARG A 120 1.11 -9.49 -4.12
C ARG A 120 0.82 -10.88 -4.67
N GLU A 121 -0.20 -11.55 -4.14
CA GLU A 121 -0.57 -12.92 -4.53
C GLU A 121 -1.34 -12.97 -5.86
N HIS A 122 -1.98 -11.87 -6.27
CA HIS A 122 -2.95 -11.85 -7.37
C HIS A 122 -2.64 -10.83 -8.48
N LYS A 123 -1.44 -10.25 -8.51
CA LYS A 123 -1.05 -9.23 -9.51
C LYS A 123 -1.07 -9.69 -10.96
N GLY A 124 -1.00 -11.00 -11.23
CA GLY A 124 -0.90 -11.51 -12.60
C GLY A 124 0.28 -10.87 -13.32
N ASN A 125 0.03 -10.29 -14.50
CA ASN A 125 1.04 -9.60 -15.31
C ASN A 125 1.34 -8.16 -14.85
N TYR A 126 0.67 -7.65 -13.82
CA TYR A 126 0.96 -6.31 -13.29
C TYR A 126 2.24 -6.26 -12.45
N GLN A 127 2.92 -5.12 -12.53
CA GLN A 127 4.01 -4.75 -11.63
C GLN A 127 3.63 -3.49 -10.85
N VAL A 128 3.85 -3.52 -9.54
CA VAL A 128 3.70 -2.35 -8.68
C VAL A 128 4.92 -1.46 -8.89
N ILE A 129 4.71 -0.29 -9.49
CA ILE A 129 5.75 0.73 -9.70
C ILE A 129 5.70 1.84 -8.64
N PHE A 130 4.63 1.89 -7.85
CA PHE A 130 4.44 2.87 -6.77
C PHE A 130 3.66 2.23 -5.59
N PRO A 131 4.06 2.46 -4.33
CA PRO A 131 5.26 3.20 -3.90
C PRO A 131 6.57 2.46 -4.24
N PRO A 132 7.65 3.17 -4.61
CA PRO A 132 8.96 2.55 -4.83
C PRO A 132 9.53 2.03 -3.51
N GLU A 133 10.42 1.03 -3.59
CA GLU A 133 11.12 0.48 -2.42
C GLU A 133 12.03 1.52 -1.77
N ASP A 134 12.67 2.38 -2.59
CA ASP A 134 13.38 3.57 -2.12
C ASP A 134 12.51 4.82 -2.30
N THR A 135 12.11 5.40 -1.18
CA THR A 135 11.22 6.57 -1.11
C THR A 135 11.95 7.91 -1.25
N ARG A 136 13.29 7.91 -1.24
CA ARG A 136 14.10 9.15 -1.18
C ARG A 136 13.96 10.03 -2.42
N GLU A 137 13.94 9.45 -3.61
CA GLU A 137 13.79 10.19 -4.87
C GLU A 137 12.37 10.76 -5.06
N TYR A 138 11.39 10.15 -4.39
CA TYR A 138 9.98 10.49 -4.56
C TYR A 138 9.50 11.64 -3.67
N ASN A 139 10.10 11.79 -2.48
CA ASN A 139 9.77 12.83 -1.51
C ASN A 139 9.98 14.26 -2.03
N VAL A 140 10.84 14.43 -3.03
CA VAL A 140 11.10 15.75 -3.64
C VAL A 140 9.86 16.27 -4.38
N PHE A 141 9.10 15.40 -5.03
CA PHE A 141 7.93 15.79 -5.84
C PHE A 141 6.62 15.90 -5.04
N SER A 142 6.58 15.41 -3.80
CA SER A 142 5.41 15.55 -2.92
C SER A 142 5.40 16.89 -2.18
N GLN A 143 6.57 17.46 -1.87
CA GLN A 143 6.68 18.69 -1.08
C GLN A 143 6.34 19.98 -1.85
N GLU A 144 6.52 20.01 -3.16
CA GLU A 144 6.20 21.20 -3.98
C GLU A 144 4.70 21.48 -4.12
N GLY A 145 3.81 20.57 -3.67
CA GLY A 145 2.36 20.74 -3.68
C GLY A 145 1.71 21.21 -2.36
N HIS A 146 2.50 21.39 -1.28
CA HIS A 146 1.97 21.49 0.10
C HIS A 146 1.93 22.91 0.71
N SER A 147 2.14 23.98 -0.05
CA SER A 147 2.28 25.34 0.54
C SER A 147 1.00 25.95 1.14
N THR A 148 -0.14 25.25 1.19
CA THR A 148 -1.38 25.78 1.79
C THR A 148 -2.24 24.70 2.45
N GLU A 149 -1.80 24.02 3.52
CA GLU A 149 -2.72 23.18 4.31
C GLU A 149 -2.57 23.36 5.83
N ASN A 150 -3.74 23.49 6.47
CA ASN A 150 -3.99 23.70 7.90
C ASN A 150 -3.71 22.39 8.68
N PRO A 151 -3.06 22.44 9.87
CA PRO A 151 -2.52 21.26 10.57
C PRO A 151 -3.54 20.18 10.97
N ASP A 152 -4.83 20.50 10.98
CA ASP A 152 -5.90 19.51 11.19
C ASP A 152 -6.13 18.57 9.98
N TYR A 153 -5.46 18.83 8.85
CA TYR A 153 -5.61 18.12 7.58
C TYR A 153 -4.36 17.38 7.10
N ALA A 154 -3.37 17.18 7.97
CA ALA A 154 -2.27 16.26 7.66
C ALA A 154 -2.85 14.90 7.24
N GLU A 155 -2.50 14.42 6.04
CA GLU A 155 -2.66 13.00 5.73
C GLU A 155 -2.00 12.20 6.86
N PRO A 156 -2.49 11.00 7.22
CA PRO A 156 -1.62 10.09 7.95
C PRO A 156 -0.36 9.98 7.11
N ASP A 157 0.75 10.51 7.59
CA ASP A 157 2.02 10.51 6.90
C ASP A 157 2.39 9.06 6.60
N ILE A 158 2.02 8.59 5.41
CA ILE A 158 2.44 7.30 4.85
C ILE A 158 3.99 7.27 4.79
N PHE A 159 4.62 8.45 4.84
CA PHE A 159 6.07 8.67 4.81
C PHE A 159 6.77 8.79 6.18
N ASN A 160 6.06 9.12 7.27
CA ASN A 160 6.66 9.12 8.62
C ASN A 160 6.43 7.78 9.35
N GLU A 161 5.36 7.05 9.01
CA GLU A 161 5.15 5.68 9.53
C GLU A 161 6.28 4.72 9.08
N THR A 162 6.93 4.96 7.95
CA THR A 162 8.06 4.14 7.48
C THR A 162 9.37 4.44 8.19
N GLN A 163 9.63 5.66 8.68
CA GLN A 163 10.84 5.95 9.46
C GLN A 163 10.78 5.38 10.87
N GLU A 164 9.62 5.48 11.54
CA GLU A 164 9.45 4.95 12.90
C GLU A 164 9.42 3.40 12.88
N GLN A 165 8.77 2.80 11.87
CA GLN A 165 8.78 1.34 11.66
C GLN A 165 10.14 0.83 11.20
N ALA A 166 10.90 1.57 10.39
CA ALA A 166 12.27 1.19 10.02
C ALA A 166 13.21 1.24 11.23
N ALA A 167 13.04 2.21 12.14
CA ALA A 167 13.80 2.27 13.39
C ALA A 167 13.46 1.10 14.33
N GLU A 168 12.18 0.71 14.42
CA GLU A 168 11.73 -0.40 15.27
C GLU A 168 12.18 -1.78 14.72
N ILE A 169 12.14 -1.96 13.40
CA ILE A 169 12.70 -3.15 12.73
C ILE A 169 14.22 -3.20 12.88
N THR A 170 14.92 -2.07 12.72
CA THR A 170 16.39 -1.99 12.90
C THR A 170 16.80 -2.29 14.34
N ALA A 171 16.06 -1.76 15.32
CA ALA A 171 16.29 -2.04 16.74
C ALA A 171 16.04 -3.51 17.09
N THR A 172 15.00 -4.11 16.51
CA THR A 172 14.69 -5.54 16.68
C THR A 172 15.79 -6.42 16.08
N TYR A 173 16.28 -6.10 14.87
CA TYR A 173 17.40 -6.82 14.25
C TYR A 173 18.70 -6.67 15.03
N ALA A 174 19.02 -5.47 15.53
CA ALA A 174 20.20 -5.25 16.38
C ALA A 174 20.13 -6.06 17.68
N HIS A 175 18.94 -6.14 18.31
CA HIS A 175 18.73 -6.94 19.51
C HIS A 175 18.86 -8.45 19.25
N ILE A 176 18.36 -8.95 18.11
CA ILE A 176 18.51 -10.35 17.70
C ILE A 176 19.98 -10.68 17.45
N LEU A 177 20.71 -9.80 16.77
CA LEU A 177 22.13 -9.98 16.49
C LEU A 177 22.98 -9.94 17.77
N ASP A 178 22.74 -9.00 18.69
CA ASP A 178 23.43 -8.95 19.98
C ASP A 178 23.12 -10.18 20.86
N SER A 179 21.87 -10.64 20.86
CA SER A 179 21.46 -11.86 21.57
C SER A 179 22.13 -13.11 20.99
N SER A 180 22.29 -13.19 19.66
CA SER A 180 22.99 -14.28 19.00
C SER A 180 24.50 -14.25 19.25
N ALA A 181 25.12 -13.07 19.32
CA ALA A 181 26.54 -12.90 19.62
C ALA A 181 26.87 -13.30 21.06
N ARG A 182 25.99 -13.00 22.03
CA ARG A 182 26.12 -13.43 23.43
C ARG A 182 25.95 -14.93 23.59
N LEU A 183 25.02 -15.56 22.85
CA LEU A 183 24.87 -17.02 22.83
C LEU A 183 26.10 -17.72 22.22
N PHE A 184 26.72 -17.11 21.21
CA PHE A 184 27.93 -17.63 20.59
C PHE A 184 29.19 -17.47 21.46
N GLN A 185 29.28 -16.37 22.24
CA GLN A 185 30.34 -16.20 23.23
C GLN A 185 30.14 -17.07 24.48
N ALA A 186 28.90 -17.29 24.92
CA ALA A 186 28.59 -18.20 26.03
C ALA A 186 28.88 -19.68 25.70
N THR A 187 28.87 -20.06 24.43
CA THR A 187 29.29 -21.39 23.96
C THR A 187 30.80 -21.50 23.73
N ALA A 188 31.51 -20.38 23.55
CA ALA A 188 32.96 -20.35 23.33
C ALA A 188 33.80 -20.27 24.62
N VAL A 189 33.19 -20.00 25.78
CA VAL A 189 33.87 -20.00 27.08
C VAL A 189 33.43 -21.22 27.91
N SER A 190 33.92 -22.39 27.53
CA SER A 190 34.07 -23.51 28.46
C SER A 190 35.55 -23.92 28.44
N PRO A 191 36.36 -23.46 29.40
CA PRO A 191 37.74 -23.89 29.51
C PRO A 191 37.78 -25.30 30.09
N HIS A 192 38.41 -26.20 29.34
CA HIS A 192 38.98 -27.41 29.90
C HIS A 192 39.96 -27.06 31.04
N SER A 193 39.61 -27.46 32.27
CA SER A 193 40.52 -27.80 33.36
C SER A 193 39.77 -28.87 34.17
N GLY A 194 40.19 -30.14 34.23
CA GLY A 194 41.52 -30.61 34.55
C GLY A 194 41.50 -31.10 36.01
N LEU A 195 41.33 -32.43 36.17
CA LEU A 195 41.81 -33.29 37.26
C LEU A 195 41.41 -33.02 38.72
N GLY A 196 40.89 -34.06 39.38
CA GLY A 196 41.20 -34.33 40.80
C GLY A 196 40.12 -35.02 41.64
N GLY A 197 40.31 -36.32 41.91
CA GLY A 197 40.28 -36.81 43.29
C GLY A 197 39.09 -37.65 43.80
N LEU A 198 39.43 -38.92 44.08
CA LEU A 198 39.06 -39.76 45.23
C LEU A 198 37.67 -40.43 45.27
N GLY A 199 37.69 -41.77 45.38
CA GLY A 199 36.56 -42.64 45.70
C GLY A 199 36.72 -44.03 45.11
#